data_AF-A0AB34FHI6-F1
#
_entry.id   AF-A0AB34FHI6-F1
#
_cell.length_a   1.000
_cell.length_b   1.000
_cell.length_c   1.000
_cell.angle_alpha   90.00
_cell.angle_beta   90.00
_cell.angle_gamma   90.00
#
_symmetry.space_group_name_H-M   'P 1'
#
loop_
_entity.id
_entity.type
_entity.pdbx_description
1 polymer ?
#
loop_
_entity_poly.entity_id
_entity_poly.type
_entity_poly.pdbx_seq_one_letter_code
_entity_poly.pdbx_strand_id
1 'polypeptide(L)'
;MPARVTKRPPAKAKADKSAKSIEKLLTSPKSLLASADLFLTSPAQKVLTSPMAWTALERHEQAEILALFPDQQHVKWAGTSAAEPNLATLVSDNGFRNSCATYTENVAEGRHDAAWLEEAWTAHARRKAGAFDAHLAAKFEEEWGVVLPMADDHDDHDGQMKRESVS
;
A
#
# COMPACT_ATOMS: atom_id res chain seq x y z
N MET A 1 -55.78 -1.34 -34.64
CA MET A 1 -54.46 -1.68 -35.22
C MET A 1 -53.43 -1.64 -34.09
N PRO A 2 -52.79 -2.75 -33.69
CA PRO A 2 -51.84 -2.77 -32.59
C PRO A 2 -50.39 -2.43 -33.01
N ALA A 3 -49.73 -1.65 -32.14
CA ALA A 3 -48.31 -1.57 -31.75
C ALA A 3 -47.16 -1.49 -32.78
N ARG A 4 -46.22 -0.57 -32.52
CA ARG A 4 -44.77 -0.88 -32.61
C ARG A 4 -43.96 -0.11 -31.56
N VAL A 5 -43.70 -0.76 -30.42
CA VAL A 5 -42.70 -0.31 -29.45
C VAL A 5 -41.32 -0.72 -29.97
N THR A 6 -40.49 0.24 -30.37
CA THR A 6 -39.10 -0.01 -30.74
C THR A 6 -38.24 -0.10 -29.48
N LYS A 7 -37.91 -1.33 -29.05
CA LYS A 7 -36.92 -1.59 -28.00
C LYS A 7 -35.54 -1.12 -28.48
N ARG A 8 -34.92 -0.16 -27.78
CA ARG A 8 -33.50 0.18 -27.98
C ARG A 8 -32.63 -0.87 -27.26
N PRO A 9 -31.55 -1.37 -27.86
CA PRO A 9 -30.68 -2.35 -27.22
C PRO A 9 -29.84 -1.69 -26.10
N PRO A 10 -29.43 -2.46 -25.07
CA PRO A 10 -28.61 -1.94 -23.98
C PRO A 10 -27.18 -1.68 -24.48
N ALA A 11 -26.68 -0.47 -24.24
CA ALA A 11 -25.30 -0.10 -24.53
C ALA A 11 -24.35 -0.90 -23.62
N LYS A 12 -23.55 -1.80 -24.20
CA LYS A 12 -22.43 -2.46 -23.52
C LYS A 12 -21.09 -1.84 -23.96
N ALA A 13 -20.15 -1.82 -23.00
CA ALA A 13 -18.71 -1.58 -23.09
C ALA A 13 -18.20 -0.13 -23.24
N LYS A 14 -18.11 0.59 -22.12
CA LYS A 14 -17.13 1.67 -21.91
C LYS A 14 -16.07 1.36 -20.83
N ALA A 15 -16.11 0.18 -20.21
CA ALA A 15 -15.28 -0.18 -19.06
C ALA A 15 -13.77 -0.27 -19.35
N ASP A 16 -13.37 -0.79 -20.52
CA ASP A 16 -11.94 -0.95 -20.86
C ASP A 16 -11.19 0.37 -21.05
N LYS A 17 -11.91 1.42 -21.46
CA LYS A 17 -11.30 2.75 -21.64
C LYS A 17 -11.19 3.48 -20.30
N SER A 18 -12.11 3.25 -19.36
CA SER A 18 -12.01 3.82 -18.01
C SER A 18 -10.91 3.17 -17.19
N ALA A 19 -10.74 1.85 -17.26
CA ALA A 19 -9.68 1.15 -16.52
C ALA A 19 -8.27 1.65 -16.93
N LYS A 20 -7.99 1.71 -18.23
CA LYS A 20 -6.73 2.26 -18.76
C LYS A 20 -6.53 3.74 -18.44
N SER A 21 -7.62 4.48 -18.30
CA SER A 21 -7.58 5.89 -17.87
C SER A 21 -7.24 6.01 -16.39
N ILE A 22 -7.69 5.08 -15.54
CA ILE A 22 -7.37 5.05 -14.11
C ILE A 22 -5.91 4.63 -13.90
N GLU A 23 -5.45 3.58 -14.57
CA GLU A 23 -4.03 3.17 -14.53
C GLU A 23 -3.11 4.33 -14.92
N LYS A 24 -3.47 5.06 -15.99
CA LYS A 24 -2.72 6.24 -16.40
C LYS A 24 -2.77 7.37 -15.37
N LEU A 25 -3.85 7.51 -14.60
CA LEU A 25 -3.91 8.49 -13.51
C LEU A 25 -2.98 8.12 -12.36
N LEU A 26 -2.83 6.83 -12.03
CA LEU A 26 -2.01 6.37 -10.91
C LEU A 26 -0.52 6.26 -11.25
N THR A 27 -0.20 5.95 -12.51
CA THR A 27 1.18 5.68 -12.93
C THR A 27 1.83 6.85 -13.67
N SER A 28 1.06 7.70 -14.37
CA SER A 28 1.68 8.71 -15.23
C SER A 28 2.09 9.98 -14.45
N PRO A 29 3.32 10.50 -14.66
CA PRO A 29 3.80 11.73 -14.02
C PRO A 29 3.11 13.00 -14.54
N LYS A 30 2.36 12.88 -15.65
CA LYS A 30 1.53 13.94 -16.24
C LYS A 30 0.08 13.86 -15.78
N SER A 31 -0.23 12.99 -14.81
CA SER A 31 -1.57 12.87 -14.27
C SER A 31 -1.94 14.12 -13.47
N LEU A 32 -3.24 14.39 -13.39
CA LEU A 32 -3.77 15.46 -12.54
C LEU A 32 -3.53 15.19 -11.04
N LEU A 33 -3.22 13.95 -10.66
CA LEU A 33 -2.79 13.62 -9.29
C LEU A 33 -1.40 14.15 -8.98
N ALA A 34 -0.51 14.21 -9.98
CA ALA A 34 0.86 14.73 -9.86
C ALA A 34 0.95 16.26 -10.01
N SER A 35 0.12 16.86 -10.87
CA SER A 35 0.27 18.27 -11.25
C SER A 35 -0.64 19.26 -10.51
N ALA A 36 -1.47 18.81 -9.56
CA ALA A 36 -2.36 19.72 -8.83
C ALA A 36 -1.62 20.40 -7.68
N ASP A 37 -0.89 21.45 -8.03
CA ASP A 37 -0.19 22.33 -7.11
C ASP A 37 -1.17 23.35 -6.51
N LEU A 38 -1.84 22.98 -5.42
CA LEU A 38 -2.55 23.94 -4.55
C LEU A 38 -2.30 23.55 -3.09
N PHE A 39 -1.22 24.12 -2.57
CA PHE A 39 -0.71 24.02 -1.21
C PHE A 39 -1.82 24.00 -0.13
N LEU A 40 -1.61 23.11 0.86
CA LEU A 40 -2.40 22.80 2.08
C LEU A 40 -3.44 21.66 2.02
N THR A 41 -3.66 20.99 0.90
CA THR A 41 -4.32 19.66 0.89
C THR A 41 -4.08 18.98 -0.45
N SER A 42 -3.27 17.91 -0.46
CA SER A 42 -2.96 17.12 -1.67
C SER A 42 -4.25 16.63 -2.35
N PRO A 43 -4.32 16.57 -3.70
CA PRO A 43 -5.47 16.05 -4.42
C PRO A 43 -5.81 14.61 -4.03
N ALA A 44 -4.80 13.79 -3.71
CA ALA A 44 -5.01 12.45 -3.16
C ALA A 44 -5.71 12.51 -1.80
N GLN A 45 -5.27 13.40 -0.91
CA GLN A 45 -5.92 13.61 0.39
C GLN A 45 -7.38 14.06 0.21
N LYS A 46 -7.68 14.97 -0.72
CA LYS A 46 -9.05 15.44 -0.99
C LYS A 46 -9.97 14.33 -1.51
N VAL A 47 -9.47 13.48 -2.41
CA VAL A 47 -10.25 12.35 -2.94
C VAL A 47 -10.48 11.30 -1.86
N LEU A 48 -9.44 10.91 -1.12
CA LEU A 48 -9.52 9.87 -0.09
C LEU A 48 -10.31 10.31 1.16
N THR A 49 -10.35 11.61 1.45
CA THR A 49 -11.12 12.18 2.57
C THR A 49 -12.59 12.42 2.20
N SER A 50 -12.97 12.31 0.92
CA SER A 50 -14.34 12.56 0.52
C SER A 50 -15.27 11.47 1.04
N PRO A 51 -16.36 11.79 1.79
CA PRO A 51 -17.36 10.80 2.18
C PRO A 51 -17.99 10.10 0.97
N MET A 52 -18.08 10.80 -0.16
CA MET A 52 -18.59 10.23 -1.40
C MET A 52 -17.69 9.13 -1.95
N ALA A 53 -16.38 9.20 -1.73
CA ALA A 53 -15.46 8.15 -2.13
C ALA A 53 -15.81 6.87 -1.36
N TRP A 54 -15.99 6.94 -0.05
CA TRP A 54 -16.36 5.78 0.78
C TRP A 54 -17.67 5.11 0.35
N THR A 55 -18.71 5.91 0.05
CA THR A 55 -20.01 5.39 -0.39
C THR A 55 -20.02 4.80 -1.79
N ALA A 56 -18.98 5.07 -2.60
CA ALA A 56 -18.87 4.53 -3.95
C ALA A 56 -18.29 3.11 -3.98
N LEU A 57 -17.70 2.64 -2.87
CA LEU A 57 -17.09 1.32 -2.76
C LEU A 57 -18.11 0.25 -2.35
N GLU A 58 -17.89 -0.96 -2.83
CA GLU A 58 -18.60 -2.14 -2.36
C GLU A 58 -18.09 -2.59 -0.99
N ARG A 59 -18.92 -3.37 -0.27
CA ARG A 59 -18.59 -3.83 1.10
C ARG A 59 -17.29 -4.64 1.17
N HIS A 60 -16.95 -5.38 0.11
CA HIS A 60 -15.71 -6.16 0.08
C HIS A 60 -14.48 -5.24 -0.05
N GLU A 61 -14.55 -4.24 -0.93
CA GLU A 61 -13.49 -3.23 -1.11
C GLU A 61 -13.29 -2.39 0.16
N GLN A 62 -14.38 -2.05 0.85
CA GLN A 62 -14.32 -1.37 2.15
C GLN A 62 -13.58 -2.21 3.19
N ALA A 63 -13.82 -3.53 3.24
CA ALA A 63 -13.14 -4.42 4.17
C ALA A 63 -11.65 -4.56 3.86
N GLU A 64 -11.28 -4.63 2.58
CA GLU A 64 -9.87 -4.63 2.14
C GLU A 64 -9.15 -3.35 2.56
N ILE A 65 -9.76 -2.19 2.34
CA ILE A 65 -9.19 -0.91 2.76
C ILE A 65 -9.03 -0.83 4.28
N LEU A 66 -10.02 -1.29 5.04
CA LEU A 66 -9.92 -1.32 6.50
C LEU A 66 -8.82 -2.26 7.02
N ALA A 67 -8.51 -3.33 6.29
CA ALA A 67 -7.42 -4.24 6.63
C ALA A 67 -6.03 -3.64 6.33
N LEU A 68 -5.93 -2.65 5.45
CA LEU A 68 -4.67 -1.95 5.14
C LEU A 68 -4.29 -0.90 6.19
N PHE A 69 -5.21 -0.52 7.09
CA PHE A 69 -4.87 0.40 8.17
C PHE A 69 -3.93 -0.27 9.18
N PRO A 70 -2.80 0.37 9.54
CA PRO A 70 -1.86 -0.19 10.51
C PRO A 70 -2.47 -0.27 11.92
N ASP A 71 -3.46 0.57 12.20
CA ASP A 71 -4.13 0.68 13.48
C ASP A 71 -5.64 0.92 13.32
N GLN A 72 -6.42 0.41 14.27
CA GLN A 72 -7.88 0.57 14.26
C GLN A 72 -8.35 1.91 14.87
N GLN A 73 -7.42 2.79 15.26
CA GLN A 73 -7.75 4.08 15.90
C GLN A 73 -8.45 5.04 14.93
N HIS A 74 -8.16 4.91 13.64
CA HIS A 74 -8.77 5.69 12.58
C HIS A 74 -10.02 5.02 11.99
N VAL A 75 -10.60 4.01 12.66
CA VAL A 75 -11.82 3.31 12.22
C VAL A 75 -12.95 3.55 13.22
N LYS A 76 -14.04 4.15 12.76
CA LYS A 76 -15.31 4.21 13.51
C LYS A 76 -15.98 2.84 13.45
N TRP A 77 -16.57 2.42 14.56
CA TRP A 77 -17.28 1.14 14.69
C TRP A 77 -16.45 -0.08 14.27
N ALA A 78 -15.16 -0.06 14.62
CA ALA A 78 -14.24 -1.18 14.38
C ALA A 78 -14.85 -2.52 14.83
N GLY A 79 -14.73 -3.56 14.00
CA GLY A 79 -15.31 -4.89 14.26
C GLY A 79 -16.81 -5.03 13.97
N THR A 80 -17.48 -3.99 13.47
CA THR A 80 -18.90 -4.05 13.07
C THR A 80 -19.05 -4.04 11.55
N SER A 81 -20.17 -4.54 11.03
CA SER A 81 -20.50 -4.47 9.58
C SER A 81 -20.71 -3.05 9.03
N ALA A 82 -20.68 -2.04 9.90
CA ALA A 82 -20.76 -0.62 9.59
C ALA A 82 -19.44 0.10 9.94
N ALA A 83 -18.31 -0.62 9.91
CA ALA A 83 -17.00 -0.02 10.12
C ALA A 83 -16.68 0.96 8.99
N GLU A 84 -16.26 2.17 9.35
CA GLU A 84 -15.94 3.24 8.40
C GLU A 84 -14.71 4.01 8.87
N PRO A 85 -13.86 4.53 7.97
CA PRO A 85 -12.73 5.35 8.35
C PRO A 85 -13.22 6.64 9.02
N ASN A 86 -12.60 6.99 10.15
CA ASN A 86 -12.82 8.25 10.84
C ASN A 86 -12.10 9.38 10.09
N LEU A 87 -12.77 9.89 9.05
CA LEU A 87 -12.25 10.93 8.17
C LEU A 87 -11.80 12.19 8.94
N ALA A 88 -12.46 12.54 10.05
CA ALA A 88 -12.08 13.69 10.85
C ALA A 88 -10.70 13.53 11.49
N THR A 89 -10.40 12.35 12.04
CA THR A 89 -9.09 12.05 12.62
C THR A 89 -8.04 11.80 11.54
N LEU A 90 -8.45 11.21 10.41
CA LEU A 90 -7.55 10.85 9.32
C LEU A 90 -6.95 12.08 8.62
N VAL A 91 -7.71 13.17 8.50
CA VAL A 91 -7.23 14.44 7.93
C VAL A 91 -6.20 15.12 8.82
N SER A 92 -6.34 15.00 10.13
CA SER A 92 -5.42 15.58 11.10
C SER A 92 -4.16 14.75 11.31
N ASP A 93 -4.16 13.48 10.90
CA ASP A 93 -3.01 12.60 11.10
C ASP A 93 -1.83 12.99 10.20
N ASN A 94 -0.66 13.14 10.81
CA ASN A 94 0.55 13.51 10.10
C ASN A 94 1.10 12.33 9.28
N GLY A 95 0.89 11.09 9.73
CA GLY A 95 1.31 9.89 8.99
C GLY A 95 0.60 9.81 7.65
N PHE A 96 -0.73 9.85 7.66
CA PHE A 96 -1.58 9.83 6.48
C PHE A 96 -1.27 10.98 5.51
N ARG A 97 -1.11 12.20 6.02
CA ARG A 97 -0.73 13.37 5.20
C ARG A 97 0.62 13.18 4.52
N ASN A 98 1.60 12.66 5.26
CA ASN A 98 2.92 12.38 4.71
C ASN A 98 2.85 11.27 3.65
N SER A 99 2.16 10.17 3.91
CA SER A 99 1.94 9.09 2.95
C SER A 99 1.29 9.60 1.65
N CYS A 100 0.28 10.47 1.75
CA CYS A 100 -0.34 11.09 0.56
C CYS A 100 0.63 11.99 -0.20
N ALA A 101 1.43 12.80 0.49
CA ALA A 101 2.41 13.70 -0.12
C ALA A 101 3.52 12.91 -0.83
N THR A 102 4.12 11.95 -0.16
CA THR A 102 5.14 11.05 -0.72
C THR A 102 4.60 10.27 -1.91
N TYR A 103 3.34 9.79 -1.85
CA TYR A 103 2.72 9.13 -2.99
C TYR A 103 2.62 10.06 -4.20
N THR A 104 2.09 11.28 -4.02
CA THR A 104 1.98 12.24 -5.13
C THR A 104 3.33 12.65 -5.71
N GLU A 105 4.35 12.81 -4.85
CA GLU A 105 5.73 13.08 -5.27
C GLU A 105 6.30 11.90 -6.07
N ASN A 106 6.15 10.67 -5.60
CA ASN A 106 6.59 9.47 -6.31
C ASN A 106 5.89 9.34 -7.69
N VAL A 107 4.60 9.66 -7.79
CA VAL A 107 3.90 9.69 -9.09
C VAL A 107 4.47 10.78 -9.99
N ALA A 108 4.69 11.98 -9.48
CA ALA A 108 5.26 13.10 -10.24
C ALA A 108 6.68 12.81 -10.77
N GLU A 109 7.48 12.10 -9.97
CA GLU A 109 8.83 11.66 -10.33
C GLU A 109 8.85 10.43 -11.26
N GLY A 110 7.69 9.84 -11.57
CA GLY A 110 7.59 8.64 -12.41
C GLY A 110 8.04 7.35 -11.72
N ARG A 111 8.16 7.35 -10.38
CA ARG A 111 8.51 6.20 -9.54
C ARG A 111 7.36 5.20 -9.37
N HIS A 112 6.38 5.21 -10.28
CA HIS A 112 5.31 4.22 -10.34
C HIS A 112 5.16 3.62 -11.74
N ASP A 113 6.09 3.90 -12.66
CA ASP A 113 6.14 3.22 -13.95
C ASP A 113 6.49 1.73 -13.77
N ALA A 114 6.03 0.89 -14.69
CA ALA A 114 6.17 -0.56 -14.61
C ALA A 114 7.64 -1.00 -14.46
N ALA A 115 8.55 -0.34 -15.19
CA ALA A 115 9.98 -0.58 -15.09
C ALA A 115 10.54 -0.25 -13.69
N TRP A 116 10.07 0.84 -13.08
CA TRP A 116 10.51 1.21 -11.73
C TRP A 116 10.04 0.20 -10.68
N LEU A 117 8.81 -0.33 -10.83
CA LEU A 117 8.29 -1.35 -9.94
C LEU A 117 9.09 -2.67 -10.06
N GLU A 118 9.44 -3.09 -11.27
CA GLU A 118 10.29 -4.27 -11.50
C GLU A 118 11.68 -4.11 -10.87
N GLU A 119 12.30 -2.93 -11.04
CA GLU A 119 13.58 -2.60 -10.42
C GLU A 119 13.49 -2.57 -8.89
N ALA A 120 12.44 -1.98 -8.33
CA ALA A 120 12.22 -1.94 -6.89
C ALA A 120 12.05 -3.34 -6.28
N TRP A 121 11.30 -4.22 -6.95
CA TRP A 121 11.14 -5.61 -6.54
C TRP A 121 12.43 -6.40 -6.65
N THR A 122 13.21 -6.18 -7.72
CA THR A 122 14.52 -6.79 -7.90
C THR A 122 15.49 -6.35 -6.81
N ALA A 123 15.52 -5.05 -6.47
CA ALA A 123 16.34 -4.52 -5.39
C ALA A 123 15.90 -5.08 -4.03
N HIS A 124 14.60 -5.19 -3.79
CA HIS A 124 14.06 -5.79 -2.56
C HIS A 124 14.43 -7.28 -2.45
N ALA A 125 14.31 -8.04 -3.55
CA ALA A 125 14.71 -9.44 -3.60
C ALA A 125 16.21 -9.61 -3.33
N ARG A 126 17.06 -8.73 -3.88
CA ARG A 126 18.52 -8.72 -3.63
C ARG A 126 18.85 -8.41 -2.16
N ARG A 127 18.10 -7.52 -1.51
CA ARG A 127 18.26 -7.25 -0.07
C ARG A 127 17.82 -8.46 0.77
N LYS A 128 16.67 -9.05 0.46
CA LYS A 128 16.17 -10.25 1.15
C LYS A 128 17.11 -11.45 0.99
N ALA A 129 17.83 -11.53 -0.14
CA ALA A 129 18.84 -12.56 -0.38
C ALA A 129 20.16 -12.35 0.40
N GLY A 130 20.26 -11.32 1.26
CA GLY A 130 21.44 -11.09 2.09
C GLY A 130 22.70 -10.68 1.31
N ALA A 131 22.58 -10.37 0.02
CA ALA A 131 23.73 -10.00 -0.82
C ALA A 131 24.40 -8.70 -0.35
N PHE A 132 23.63 -7.81 0.27
CA PHE A 132 24.15 -6.58 0.88
C PHE A 132 24.88 -6.85 2.20
N ASP A 133 24.34 -7.76 3.02
CA ASP A 133 24.95 -8.15 4.30
C ASP A 133 26.25 -8.94 4.06
N ALA A 134 26.27 -9.81 3.05
CA ALA A 134 27.47 -10.50 2.59
C ALA A 134 28.53 -9.54 2.03
N HIS A 135 28.12 -8.51 1.29
CA HIS A 135 29.03 -7.47 0.84
C HIS A 135 29.60 -6.66 2.01
N LEU A 136 28.77 -6.30 2.99
CA LEU A 136 29.21 -5.58 4.20
C LEU A 136 30.18 -6.42 5.03
N ALA A 137 29.90 -7.72 5.22
CA ALA A 137 30.79 -8.63 5.92
C ALA A 137 32.14 -8.74 5.20
N ALA A 138 32.15 -8.95 3.89
CA ALA A 138 33.38 -9.03 3.10
C ALA A 138 34.20 -7.73 3.15
N LYS A 139 33.54 -6.56 3.05
CA LYS A 139 34.21 -5.26 3.13
C LYS A 139 34.78 -5.02 4.54
N PHE A 140 34.05 -5.41 5.57
CA PHE A 140 34.50 -5.29 6.96
C PHE A 140 35.73 -6.17 7.22
N GLU A 141 35.72 -7.42 6.74
CA GLU A 141 36.85 -8.34 6.83
C GLU A 141 38.08 -7.84 6.08
N GLU A 142 37.91 -7.22 4.90
CA GLU A 142 38.99 -6.63 4.11
C GLU A 142 39.60 -5.39 4.78
N GLU A 143 38.76 -4.51 5.33
CA GLU A 143 39.19 -3.21 5.86
C GLU A 143 39.73 -3.31 7.29
N TRP A 144 39.26 -4.28 8.10
CA TRP A 144 39.67 -4.48 9.49
C TRP A 144 40.48 -5.75 9.75
N GLY A 145 40.54 -6.69 8.79
CA GLY A 145 41.32 -7.93 8.93
C GLY A 145 40.78 -8.91 9.97
N VAL A 146 39.50 -8.77 10.38
CA VAL A 146 38.85 -9.59 11.41
C VAL A 146 37.68 -10.35 10.79
N VAL A 147 37.68 -11.67 10.89
CA VAL A 147 36.58 -12.54 10.44
C VAL A 147 35.39 -12.41 11.40
N LEU A 148 34.21 -12.10 10.87
CA LEU A 148 32.98 -12.02 11.67
C LEU A 148 32.52 -13.45 12.02
N PRO A 149 32.19 -13.76 13.30
CA PRO A 149 31.56 -15.02 13.62
C PRO A 149 30.21 -15.06 12.89
N MET A 150 30.06 -16.03 11.98
CA MET A 150 28.82 -16.28 11.26
C MET A 150 27.68 -16.39 12.29
N ALA A 151 26.67 -15.53 12.16
CA ALA A 151 25.48 -15.58 13.00
C ALA A 151 24.57 -16.75 12.59
N ASP A 152 25.06 -17.97 12.78
CA ASP A 152 24.24 -19.19 12.87
C ASP A 152 24.15 -19.56 14.36
N ASP A 153 23.34 -18.82 15.11
CA ASP A 153 22.81 -19.27 16.40
C ASP A 153 21.40 -18.70 16.56
N HIS A 154 20.45 -19.37 15.92
CA HIS A 154 19.09 -19.42 16.42
C HIS A 154 19.18 -20.18 17.76
N ASP A 155 19.40 -19.45 18.86
CA ASP A 155 19.29 -19.96 20.22
C ASP A 155 17.81 -20.30 20.50
N ASP A 156 17.36 -21.45 19.99
CA ASP A 156 16.26 -22.20 20.55
C ASP A 156 16.69 -22.73 21.92
N HIS A 157 16.62 -21.87 22.94
CA HIS A 157 16.56 -22.32 24.31
C HIS A 157 15.16 -22.89 24.59
N ASP A 158 14.91 -24.07 24.01
CA ASP A 158 13.81 -24.97 24.34
C ASP A 158 14.07 -25.49 25.77
N GLY A 159 13.47 -24.80 26.74
CA GLY A 159 13.55 -25.08 28.17
C GLY A 159 12.85 -26.39 28.54
N GLN A 160 13.40 -27.51 28.13
CA GLN A 160 12.95 -28.85 28.52
C GLN A 160 13.55 -29.23 29.88
N MET A 161 13.02 -28.67 30.97
CA MET A 161 13.30 -29.15 32.34
C MET A 161 12.14 -30.00 32.84
N LYS A 162 12.33 -31.29 32.60
CA LYS A 162 11.90 -32.48 33.34
C LYS A 162 10.89 -32.26 34.48
N ARG A 163 9.76 -32.93 34.29
CA ARG A 163 8.82 -33.38 35.31
C ARG A 163 9.56 -34.36 36.23
N GLU A 164 9.92 -33.94 37.44
CA GLU A 164 10.26 -34.85 38.52
C GLU A 164 9.03 -35.00 39.41
N SER A 165 8.33 -36.11 39.20
CA SER A 165 7.28 -36.61 40.08
C SER A 165 7.91 -37.57 41.09
N VAL A 166 7.62 -37.28 42.37
CA VAL A 166 7.39 -38.25 43.45
C VAL A 166 8.61 -39.05 43.95
N SER A 167 8.99 -38.78 45.20
CA SER A 167 8.73 -39.74 46.28
C SER A 167 8.62 -39.08 47.64
#